data_AF-X0UAZ5-F1
#
_entry.id   AF-X0UAZ5-F1
#
_cell.length_a   1.000
_cell.length_b   1.000
_cell.length_c   1.000
_cell.angle_alpha   90.00
_cell.angle_beta   90.00
_cell.angle_gamma   90.00
#
_symmetry.space_group_name_H-M   'P 1'
#
loop_
_entity.id
_entity.type
_entity.pdbx_description
1 polymer ?
#
loop_
_entity_poly.entity_id
_entity_poly.type
_entity_poly.pdbx_seq_one_letter_code
_entity_poly.pdbx_strand_id
1 'polypeptide(L)'
;MQENNPDIQISEKKLEDFVFDHLNGSNYVDGFAIIKQIDLEYSFVHRQFHLGAYGIADLITLDVSVTDGVYVEVFELKQGCIDKNTLIQVLRYKKGLEVFLDDLNISHEPIHCNLIGSYMSSEAGFDVAVSCIEHISVFTYELDPNCGIYLKEPALEYNDKSISDKSSKILNCFDYISKDCSSQLQQYYKNN
;
A
#
# COMPACT_ATOMS: atom_id res chain seq x y z
N MET A 1 -30.74 -1.09 -23.73
CA MET A 1 -29.78 0.01 -23.68
C MET A 1 -29.51 0.25 -22.21
N GLN A 2 -28.36 -0.21 -21.71
CA GLN A 2 -27.94 0.11 -20.35
C GLN A 2 -27.32 1.51 -20.39
N GLU A 3 -27.88 2.42 -19.62
CA GLU A 3 -27.34 3.77 -19.46
C GLU A 3 -25.97 3.63 -18.77
N ASN A 4 -24.92 4.02 -19.49
CA ASN A 4 -23.62 4.28 -18.90
C ASN A 4 -23.80 5.43 -17.90
N ASN A 5 -24.00 5.06 -16.64
CA ASN A 5 -23.91 5.99 -15.52
C ASN A 5 -22.49 6.60 -15.62
N PRO A 6 -22.34 7.93 -15.73
CA PRO A 6 -21.01 8.52 -15.85
C PRO A 6 -20.19 8.03 -14.66
N ASP A 7 -19.04 7.41 -14.91
CA ASP A 7 -18.13 6.91 -13.87
C ASP A 7 -17.86 8.04 -12.88
N ILE A 8 -18.59 8.05 -11.76
CA ILE A 8 -18.39 9.03 -10.71
C ILE A 8 -17.07 8.64 -10.08
N GLN A 9 -16.02 9.38 -10.40
CA GLN A 9 -14.73 9.23 -9.75
C GLN A 9 -14.63 10.23 -8.59
N ILE A 10 -14.23 9.74 -7.43
CA ILE A 10 -13.77 10.60 -6.34
C ILE A 10 -12.36 11.10 -6.65
N SER A 11 -12.03 12.32 -6.22
CA SER A 11 -10.65 12.79 -6.29
C SER A 11 -9.78 12.06 -5.27
N GLU A 12 -8.49 11.93 -5.55
CA GLU A 12 -7.50 11.37 -4.61
C GLU A 12 -7.56 12.07 -3.25
N LYS A 13 -7.73 13.39 -3.23
CA LYS A 13 -7.90 14.15 -1.98
C LYS A 13 -9.12 13.70 -1.15
N LYS A 14 -10.25 13.39 -1.80
CA LYS A 14 -11.45 12.89 -1.12
C LYS A 14 -11.26 11.48 -0.61
N LEU A 15 -10.55 10.64 -1.36
CA LEU A 15 -10.17 9.30 -0.92
C LEU A 15 -9.23 9.38 0.29
N GLU A 16 -8.23 10.25 0.25
CA GLU A 16 -7.31 10.50 1.36
C GLU A 16 -8.03 11.02 2.60
N ASP A 17 -8.98 11.96 2.43
CA ASP A 17 -9.83 12.43 3.53
C ASP A 17 -10.64 11.29 4.15
N PHE A 18 -11.25 10.43 3.33
CA PHE A 18 -12.00 9.27 3.81
C PHE A 18 -11.15 8.28 4.61
N VAL A 19 -9.98 7.90 4.07
CA VAL A 19 -9.07 6.97 4.77
C VAL A 19 -8.52 7.60 6.04
N PHE A 20 -8.10 8.87 5.99
CA PHE A 20 -7.58 9.59 7.16
C PHE A 20 -8.61 9.72 8.29
N ASP A 21 -9.86 10.06 7.98
CA ASP A 21 -10.93 10.17 8.96
C ASP A 21 -11.24 8.80 9.59
N HIS A 22 -11.21 7.73 8.78
CA HIS A 22 -11.42 6.36 9.26
C HIS A 22 -10.30 5.91 10.22
N LEU A 23 -9.04 6.22 9.90
CA LEU A 23 -7.89 5.90 10.76
C LEU A 23 -7.92 6.69 12.08
N ASN A 24 -8.29 7.99 12.04
CA ASN A 24 -8.27 8.87 13.21
C ASN A 24 -9.54 8.83 14.09
N GLY A 25 -10.67 8.27 13.65
CA GLY A 25 -11.90 8.41 14.42
C GLY A 25 -13.14 7.62 14.01
N SER A 26 -13.62 6.81 14.97
CA SER A 26 -15.04 6.56 15.34
C SER A 26 -16.06 5.95 14.37
N ASN A 27 -15.85 5.80 13.07
CA ASN A 27 -16.84 5.17 12.18
C ASN A 27 -16.33 3.86 11.58
N TYR A 28 -16.90 2.75 12.05
CA TYR A 28 -16.80 1.43 11.42
C TYR A 28 -17.51 1.48 10.06
N VAL A 29 -16.78 1.16 8.99
CA VAL A 29 -17.35 0.90 7.67
C VAL A 29 -16.95 -0.52 7.30
N ASP A 30 -17.94 -1.34 6.96
CA ASP A 30 -17.77 -2.75 6.61
C ASP A 30 -16.69 -2.93 5.53
N GLY A 31 -15.74 -3.85 5.74
CA GLY A 31 -14.66 -4.16 4.81
C GLY A 31 -13.27 -3.64 5.21
N PHE A 32 -13.17 -2.74 6.19
CA PHE A 32 -11.89 -2.37 6.82
C PHE A 32 -11.67 -3.24 8.06
N ALA A 33 -10.97 -4.37 7.89
CA ALA A 33 -10.35 -5.02 9.04
C ALA A 33 -9.07 -4.23 9.39
N ILE A 34 -9.19 -3.00 9.91
CA ILE A 34 -8.06 -2.43 10.65
C ILE A 34 -7.88 -3.34 11.84
N ILE A 35 -6.70 -3.95 11.92
CA ILE A 35 -6.23 -4.75 13.05
C ILE A 35 -6.06 -3.79 14.25
N LYS A 36 -7.17 -3.29 14.82
CA LYS A 36 -7.18 -2.71 16.17
C LYS A 36 -7.28 -3.85 17.17
N GLN A 37 -6.18 -4.60 17.31
CA GLN A 37 -5.98 -5.58 18.37
C GLN A 37 -4.57 -5.53 18.95
N ILE A 38 -4.05 -4.33 19.16
CA ILE A 38 -2.82 -4.12 19.94
C ILE A 38 -3.16 -3.09 21.03
N ASP A 39 -2.73 -3.35 22.26
CA ASP A 39 -2.79 -2.38 23.36
C ASP A 39 -1.77 -1.25 23.08
N LEU A 40 -2.12 -0.36 22.14
CA LEU A 40 -1.27 0.72 21.66
C LEU A 40 -1.28 1.89 22.64
N GLU A 41 -0.09 2.37 23.03
CA GLU A 41 0.05 3.51 23.93
C GLU A 41 -0.06 4.84 23.16
N TYR A 42 0.47 4.87 21.94
CA TYR A 42 0.39 6.03 21.04
C TYR A 42 0.11 5.56 19.61
N SER A 43 -0.82 6.25 18.94
CA SER A 43 -1.18 6.03 17.54
C SER A 43 -1.21 7.36 16.82
N PHE A 44 -0.48 7.46 15.71
CA PHE A 44 -0.40 8.66 14.89
C PHE A 44 -0.73 8.34 13.45
N VAL A 45 -1.50 9.23 12.80
CA VAL A 45 -1.74 9.19 11.36
C VAL A 45 -1.16 10.45 10.74
N HIS A 46 -0.24 10.29 9.79
CA HIS A 46 0.36 11.40 9.06
C HIS A 46 -0.03 11.37 7.59
N ARG A 47 -0.38 12.53 7.05
CA ARG A 47 -0.64 12.74 5.63
C ARG A 47 0.60 13.26 4.94
N GLN A 48 0.77 12.90 3.66
CA GLN A 48 1.81 13.45 2.79
C GLN A 48 3.19 13.39 3.46
N PHE A 49 3.52 12.22 4.01
CA PHE A 49 4.69 12.03 4.83
C PHE A 49 5.96 11.96 3.99
N HIS A 50 6.89 12.87 4.26
CA HIS A 50 8.10 13.03 3.44
C HIS A 50 9.21 12.07 3.89
N LEU A 51 9.51 11.07 3.06
CA LEU A 51 10.53 10.04 3.29
C LEU A 51 11.89 10.38 2.65
N GLY A 52 12.15 11.66 2.38
CA GLY A 52 13.40 12.10 1.77
C GLY A 52 13.50 11.62 0.32
N ALA A 53 14.62 10.97 -0.02
CA ALA A 53 14.86 10.43 -1.36
C ALA A 53 13.90 9.28 -1.75
N TYR A 54 13.19 8.69 -0.78
CA TYR A 54 12.24 7.61 -1.03
C TYR A 54 10.87 8.11 -1.52
N GLY A 55 10.57 9.41 -1.37
CA GLY A 55 9.36 10.06 -1.89
C GLY A 55 8.44 10.60 -0.79
N ILE A 56 7.16 10.77 -1.13
CA ILE A 56 6.12 11.29 -0.23
C ILE A 56 4.98 10.27 -0.24
N ALA A 57 4.74 9.63 0.91
CA ALA A 57 3.64 8.69 1.07
C ALA A 57 2.33 9.44 1.33
N ASP A 58 1.21 8.99 0.76
CA ASP A 58 -0.08 9.65 0.95
C ASP A 58 -0.51 9.64 2.41
N LEU A 59 -0.44 8.45 3.05
CA LEU A 59 -0.69 8.29 4.48
C LEU A 59 0.31 7.30 5.09
N ILE A 60 0.68 7.55 6.34
CA ILE A 60 1.31 6.56 7.20
C ILE A 60 0.60 6.50 8.55
N THR A 61 0.54 5.31 9.13
CA THR A 61 0.21 5.10 10.54
C THR A 61 1.47 4.72 11.31
N LEU A 62 1.60 5.22 12.53
CA LEU A 62 2.67 4.89 13.46
C LEU A 62 2.03 4.53 14.79
N ASP A 63 2.10 3.25 15.12
CA ASP A 63 1.48 2.67 16.30
C ASP A 63 2.60 2.14 17.19
N VAL A 64 2.71 2.67 18.42
CA VAL A 64 3.82 2.36 19.33
C VAL A 64 3.32 1.47 20.47
N SER A 65 3.90 0.28 20.56
CA SER A 65 3.79 -0.66 21.68
C SER A 65 5.04 -0.60 22.53
N VAL A 66 4.87 -0.59 23.86
CA VAL A 66 5.99 -0.65 24.82
C VAL A 66 6.74 -1.99 24.73
N THR A 67 6.01 -3.07 24.41
CA THR A 67 6.55 -4.44 24.41
C THR A 67 7.07 -4.88 23.06
N ASP A 68 6.47 -4.38 21.98
CA ASP A 68 6.66 -4.95 20.64
C ASP A 68 7.27 -3.95 19.65
N GLY A 69 7.48 -2.71 20.09
CA GLY A 69 8.10 -1.66 19.28
C GLY A 69 7.09 -0.91 18.42
N VAL A 70 7.52 -0.49 17.23
CA VAL A 70 6.72 0.34 16.33
C VAL A 70 6.09 -0.51 15.23
N TYR A 71 4.80 -0.31 15.02
CA TYR A 71 4.03 -0.84 13.91
C TYR A 71 3.78 0.31 12.93
N VAL A 72 4.05 0.05 11.65
CA VAL A 72 3.92 1.06 10.60
C VAL A 72 3.07 0.50 9.47
N GLU A 73 2.03 1.23 9.10
CA GLU A 73 1.32 1.00 7.84
C GLU A 73 1.50 2.18 6.91
N VAL A 74 1.64 1.89 5.61
CA VAL A 74 1.74 2.88 4.54
C VAL A 74 0.52 2.72 3.64
N PHE A 75 -0.13 3.81 3.27
CA PHE A 75 -1.21 3.79 2.29
C PHE A 75 -0.79 4.61 1.07
N GLU A 76 -0.86 3.99 -0.09
CA GLU A 76 -0.70 4.64 -1.40
C GLU A 76 -2.06 4.65 -2.09
N LEU A 77 -2.55 5.83 -2.43
CA LEU A 77 -3.91 6.04 -2.92
C LEU A 77 -3.89 6.40 -4.40
N LYS A 78 -4.81 5.83 -5.17
CA LYS A 78 -5.03 6.17 -6.58
C LYS A 78 -6.51 6.40 -6.82
N GLN A 79 -6.85 7.49 -7.51
CA GLN A 79 -8.22 7.64 -8.02
C GLN A 79 -8.55 6.59 -9.10
N GLY A 80 -7.53 6.07 -9.78
CA GLY A 80 -7.66 5.17 -10.92
C GLY A 80 -7.04 3.81 -10.67
N CYS A 81 -6.20 3.41 -11.62
CA CYS A 81 -5.51 2.14 -11.65
C CYS A 81 -4.46 2.03 -10.55
N ILE A 82 -4.47 0.90 -9.84
CA ILE A 82 -3.32 0.39 -9.10
C ILE A 82 -2.47 -0.41 -10.10
N ASP A 83 -1.29 0.13 -10.45
CA ASP A 83 -0.39 -0.48 -11.43
C ASP A 83 1.02 -0.74 -10.84
N LYS A 84 1.96 -1.13 -11.71
CA LYS A 84 3.35 -1.37 -11.33
C LYS A 84 4.03 -0.15 -10.71
N ASN A 85 3.70 1.06 -11.16
CA ASN A 85 4.29 2.27 -10.60
C ASN A 85 3.79 2.48 -9.17
N THR A 86 2.49 2.28 -8.93
CA THR A 86 1.91 2.29 -7.59
C THR A 86 2.62 1.30 -6.66
N LEU A 87 2.87 0.08 -7.15
CA LEU A 87 3.62 -0.94 -6.39
C LEU A 87 5.07 -0.52 -6.12
N ILE A 88 5.79 0.00 -7.11
CA ILE A 88 7.17 0.45 -6.94
C ILE A 88 7.23 1.63 -5.96
N GLN A 89 6.27 2.55 -6.01
CA GLN A 89 6.17 3.67 -5.07
C GLN A 89 6.06 3.16 -3.63
N VAL A 90 5.12 2.27 -3.35
CA VAL A 90 4.93 1.78 -1.97
C VAL A 90 6.12 0.94 -1.48
N LEU A 91 6.75 0.16 -2.37
CA LEU A 91 7.97 -0.59 -2.04
C LEU A 91 9.15 0.32 -1.70
N ARG A 92 9.28 1.48 -2.38
CA ARG A 92 10.29 2.48 -2.04
C ARG A 92 10.02 3.09 -0.67
N TYR A 93 8.76 3.36 -0.33
CA TYR A 93 8.39 3.90 0.97
C TYR A 93 8.67 2.90 2.09
N LYS A 94 8.25 1.65 1.90
CA LYS A 94 8.57 0.52 2.79
C LYS A 94 10.06 0.47 3.08
N LYS A 95 10.89 0.46 2.02
CA LYS A 95 12.33 0.39 2.20
C LYS A 95 12.90 1.62 2.93
N GLY A 96 12.40 2.81 2.61
CA GLY A 96 12.85 4.05 3.25
C GLY A 96 12.55 4.07 4.75
N LEU A 97 11.36 3.59 5.14
CA LEU A 97 10.96 3.50 6.54
C LEU A 97 11.74 2.41 7.29
N GLU A 98 11.95 1.23 6.70
CA GLU A 98 12.79 0.18 7.31
C GLU A 98 14.19 0.71 7.60
N VAL A 99 14.85 1.34 6.62
CA VAL A 99 16.19 1.94 6.81
C VAL A 99 16.17 3.00 7.91
N PHE A 100 15.14 3.84 7.94
CA PHE A 100 15.02 4.89 8.95
C PHE A 100 14.86 4.33 10.37
N LEU A 101 14.03 3.31 10.55
CA LEU A 101 13.81 2.69 11.86
C LEU A 101 15.05 1.88 12.32
N ASP A 102 15.70 1.18 11.38
CA ASP A 102 16.96 0.48 11.60
C ASP A 102 18.08 1.43 12.03
N ASP A 103 18.24 2.56 11.33
CA ASP A 103 19.26 3.59 11.65
C ASP A 103 19.03 4.23 13.02
N LEU A 104 17.78 4.31 13.48
CA LEU A 104 17.42 4.77 14.82
C LEU A 104 17.48 3.66 15.88
N ASN A 105 17.77 2.41 15.48
CA ASN A 105 17.77 1.23 16.35
C ASN A 105 16.45 1.06 17.12
N ILE A 106 15.34 1.32 16.42
CA ILE A 106 13.97 1.14 16.92
C ILE A 106 13.48 -0.25 16.52
N SER A 107 13.05 -1.06 17.49
CA SER A 107 12.40 -2.34 17.18
C SER A 107 11.09 -2.09 16.44
N HIS A 108 10.83 -2.84 15.37
CA HIS A 108 9.61 -2.73 14.59
C HIS A 108 9.23 -4.07 13.96
N GLU A 109 7.94 -4.27 13.74
CA GLU A 109 7.43 -5.35 12.88
C GLU A 109 7.65 -5.02 11.40
N PRO A 110 7.50 -5.99 10.48
CA PRO A 110 7.48 -5.71 9.05
C PRO A 110 6.45 -4.63 8.71
N ILE A 111 6.84 -3.67 7.87
CA ILE A 111 5.96 -2.58 7.49
C ILE A 111 4.88 -3.09 6.55
N HIS A 112 3.62 -2.81 6.91
CA HIS A 112 2.44 -3.14 6.12
C HIS A 112 2.15 -2.04 5.10
N CYS A 113 1.78 -2.42 3.89
CA CYS A 113 1.57 -1.50 2.78
C CYS A 113 0.22 -1.77 2.13
N ASN A 114 -0.62 -0.74 2.04
CA ASN A 114 -1.99 -0.80 1.54
C ASN A 114 -2.08 0.02 0.25
N LEU A 115 -2.32 -0.63 -0.87
CA LEU A 115 -2.58 0.05 -2.15
C LEU A 115 -4.09 0.17 -2.31
N ILE A 116 -4.60 1.38 -2.48
CA ILE A 116 -6.04 1.63 -2.60
C ILE A 116 -6.32 2.35 -3.91
N GLY A 117 -7.20 1.79 -4.75
CA GLY A 117 -7.61 2.46 -5.99
C GLY A 117 -8.99 2.05 -6.48
N SER A 118 -9.44 2.58 -7.62
CA SER A 118 -10.77 2.19 -8.14
C SER A 118 -10.73 0.84 -8.86
N TYR A 119 -9.59 0.46 -9.42
CA TYR A 119 -9.38 -0.84 -10.04
C TYR A 119 -7.89 -1.22 -10.04
N MET A 120 -7.60 -2.51 -10.22
CA MET A 120 -6.24 -3.01 -10.44
C MET A 120 -5.93 -3.13 -11.93
N SER A 121 -4.65 -2.97 -12.27
CA SER A 121 -4.15 -3.23 -13.61
C SER A 121 -4.51 -4.65 -14.08
N SER A 122 -5.03 -4.74 -15.29
CA SER A 122 -5.28 -6.01 -16.00
C SER A 122 -4.03 -6.57 -16.69
N GLU A 123 -2.87 -5.93 -16.49
CA GLU A 123 -1.61 -6.43 -17.02
C GLU A 123 -1.31 -7.83 -16.47
N ALA A 124 -1.02 -8.75 -17.39
CA ALA A 124 -0.85 -10.15 -17.05
C ALA A 124 0.21 -10.38 -15.96
N GLY A 125 -0.21 -10.98 -14.85
CA GLY A 125 0.65 -11.36 -13.74
C GLY A 125 0.96 -10.24 -12.75
N PHE A 126 0.37 -9.05 -12.89
CA PHE A 126 0.48 -8.00 -11.87
C PHE A 126 -0.20 -8.42 -10.57
N ASP A 127 -1.42 -8.92 -10.66
CA ASP A 127 -2.20 -9.54 -9.57
C ASP A 127 -1.39 -10.63 -8.84
N VAL A 128 -0.78 -11.54 -9.60
CA VAL A 128 0.06 -12.61 -9.05
C VAL A 128 1.29 -12.03 -8.38
N ALA A 129 1.98 -11.09 -9.03
CA ALA A 129 3.18 -10.47 -8.47
C ALA A 129 2.89 -9.79 -7.13
N VAL A 130 1.81 -9.02 -7.04
CA VAL A 130 1.41 -8.35 -5.80
C VAL A 130 1.04 -9.38 -4.72
N SER A 131 0.29 -10.43 -5.07
CA SER A 131 -0.09 -11.50 -4.11
C SER A 131 1.10 -12.27 -3.52
N CYS A 132 2.26 -12.22 -4.17
CA CYS A 132 3.48 -12.90 -3.72
C CYS A 132 4.34 -12.03 -2.80
N ILE A 133 4.02 -10.75 -2.59
CA ILE A 133 4.81 -9.85 -1.76
C ILE A 133 4.19 -9.79 -0.35
N GLU A 134 4.96 -10.19 0.65
CA GLU A 134 4.52 -10.17 2.04
C GLU A 134 4.27 -8.73 2.54
N HIS A 135 3.26 -8.61 3.39
CA HIS A 135 2.83 -7.34 4.00
C HIS A 135 2.41 -6.28 2.97
N ILE A 136 1.89 -6.72 1.81
CA ILE A 136 1.20 -5.85 0.86
C ILE A 136 -0.24 -6.30 0.71
N SER A 137 -1.16 -5.36 0.95
CA SER A 137 -2.60 -5.52 0.74
C SER A 137 -3.06 -4.60 -0.38
N VAL A 138 -4.04 -5.05 -1.15
CA VAL A 138 -4.65 -4.26 -2.22
C VAL A 138 -6.14 -4.14 -1.99
N PHE A 139 -6.67 -2.93 -2.11
CA PHE A 139 -8.08 -2.65 -2.02
C PHE A 139 -8.53 -1.89 -3.27
N THR A 140 -9.66 -2.33 -3.81
CA THR A 140 -10.43 -1.57 -4.78
C THR A 140 -11.59 -0.87 -4.07
N TYR A 141 -11.99 0.31 -4.52
CA TYR A 141 -13.15 1.00 -3.97
C TYR A 141 -14.29 1.17 -4.97
N GLU A 142 -15.51 1.14 -4.43
CA GLU A 142 -16.74 1.50 -5.13
C GLU A 142 -17.44 2.63 -4.38
N LEU A 143 -18.25 3.41 -5.10
CA LEU A 143 -19.09 4.45 -4.52
C LEU A 143 -20.51 3.95 -4.36
N ASP A 144 -20.99 3.90 -3.12
CA ASP A 144 -22.37 3.62 -2.76
C ASP A 144 -23.08 4.92 -2.36
N PRO A 145 -24.26 5.24 -2.94
CA PRO A 145 -24.99 6.45 -2.60
C PRO A 145 -25.45 6.56 -1.14
N ASN A 146 -25.54 5.44 -0.40
CA ASN A 146 -26.04 5.37 0.98
C ASN A 146 -24.91 5.33 2.01
N CYS A 147 -23.81 4.61 1.73
CA CYS A 147 -22.70 4.45 2.68
C CYS A 147 -21.38 5.13 2.26
N GLY A 148 -21.32 5.76 1.08
CA GLY A 148 -20.16 6.53 0.64
C GLY A 148 -19.13 5.67 -0.09
N ILE A 149 -17.92 5.55 0.45
CA ILE A 149 -16.85 4.76 -0.15
C ILE A 149 -16.83 3.38 0.50
N TYR A 150 -16.87 2.34 -0.33
CA TYR A 150 -16.79 0.95 0.10
C TYR A 150 -15.52 0.30 -0.46
N LEU A 151 -14.68 -0.27 0.42
CA LEU A 151 -13.46 -0.96 0.03
C LEU A 151 -13.69 -2.47 -0.09
N LYS A 152 -13.06 -3.08 -1.10
CA LYS A 152 -13.07 -4.51 -1.37
C LYS A 152 -11.65 -4.97 -1.62
N GLU A 153 -11.23 -6.06 -0.98
CA GLU A 153 -10.09 -6.81 -1.48
C GLU A 153 -10.49 -7.47 -2.80
N PRO A 154 -9.76 -7.21 -3.90
CA PRO A 154 -9.99 -7.93 -5.14
C PRO A 154 -9.70 -9.41 -4.91
N ALA A 155 -10.48 -10.29 -5.51
CA ALA A 155 -10.21 -11.72 -5.50
C ALA A 155 -8.91 -11.98 -6.26
N LEU A 156 -7.77 -11.94 -5.57
CA LEU A 156 -6.48 -12.34 -6.09
C LEU A 156 -6.55 -13.87 -6.27
N GLU A 157 -6.76 -14.34 -7.50
CA GLU A 157 -6.98 -15.77 -7.76
C GLU A 157 -5.80 -16.62 -7.22
N TYR A 158 -6.02 -17.30 -6.10
CA TYR A 158 -5.12 -18.34 -5.62
C TYR A 158 -5.36 -19.63 -6.42
N ASN A 159 -4.89 -19.65 -7.66
CA ASN A 159 -4.95 -20.84 -8.51
C ASN A 159 -3.74 -21.76 -8.21
N ASP A 160 -3.97 -22.78 -7.38
CA ASP A 160 -2.99 -23.79 -6.86
C ASP A 160 -2.24 -24.61 -7.93
N LYS A 161 -2.57 -24.47 -9.23
CA LYS A 161 -1.97 -25.27 -10.31
C LYS A 161 -0.77 -24.63 -11.02
N SER A 162 -0.28 -23.47 -10.58
CA SER A 162 0.74 -22.69 -11.31
C SER A 162 2.11 -22.57 -10.64
N ILE A 163 2.38 -23.33 -9.56
CA ILE A 163 3.61 -23.18 -8.76
C ILE A 163 4.89 -23.33 -9.61
N SER A 164 4.90 -24.21 -10.63
CA SER A 164 6.08 -24.36 -11.51
C SER A 164 6.27 -23.22 -12.52
N ASP A 165 5.20 -22.51 -12.88
CA ASP A 165 5.22 -21.39 -13.83
C ASP A 165 5.37 -20.03 -13.12
N LYS A 166 5.15 -20.02 -11.79
CA LYS A 166 5.34 -18.87 -10.89
C LYS A 166 6.81 -18.63 -10.57
N SER A 167 7.63 -19.67 -10.39
CA SER A 167 9.05 -19.50 -10.01
C SER A 167 9.86 -18.70 -11.03
N SER A 168 9.62 -18.92 -12.33
CA SER A 168 10.29 -18.19 -13.42
C SER A 168 9.81 -16.74 -13.53
N LYS A 169 8.53 -16.46 -13.26
CA LYS A 169 7.96 -15.10 -13.24
C LYS A 169 8.35 -14.30 -12.00
N ILE A 170 8.44 -14.96 -10.84
CA ILE A 170 8.92 -14.39 -9.58
C ILE A 170 10.40 -13.99 -9.72
N LEU A 171 11.24 -14.86 -10.27
CA LEU A 171 12.65 -14.55 -10.57
C LEU A 171 12.80 -13.33 -11.49
N ASN A 172 11.96 -13.21 -12.51
CA ASN A 172 11.97 -12.04 -13.40
C ASN A 172 11.51 -10.75 -12.71
N CYS A 173 10.59 -10.81 -11.74
CA CYS A 173 10.16 -9.65 -10.96
C CYS A 173 11.26 -9.19 -9.98
N PHE A 174 11.93 -10.13 -9.30
CA PHE A 174 13.07 -9.80 -8.43
C PHE A 174 14.25 -9.21 -9.22
N ASP A 175 14.53 -9.74 -10.41
CA ASP A 175 15.56 -9.20 -11.31
C ASP A 175 15.22 -7.79 -11.82
N TYR A 176 13.94 -7.45 -11.95
CA TYR A 176 13.51 -6.12 -12.37
C TYR A 176 13.58 -5.10 -11.23
N ILE A 177 13.02 -5.44 -10.06
CA ILE A 177 13.01 -4.58 -8.87
C ILE A 177 14.44 -4.30 -8.39
N SER A 178 15.31 -5.33 -8.39
CA SER A 178 16.71 -5.17 -8.00
C SER A 178 17.48 -4.23 -8.93
N LYS A 179 17.24 -4.28 -10.24
CA LYS A 179 17.90 -3.41 -11.22
C LYS A 179 17.47 -1.95 -11.06
N ASP A 180 16.17 -1.70 -10.88
CA ASP A 180 15.64 -0.34 -10.82
C ASP A 180 16.00 0.38 -9.50
N CYS A 181 15.91 -0.34 -8.37
CA CYS A 181 16.38 0.16 -7.06
C CYS A 181 17.89 0.42 -7.05
N SER A 182 18.69 -0.44 -7.71
CA SER A 182 20.14 -0.26 -7.80
C SER A 182 20.52 0.97 -8.64
N SER A 183 19.81 1.24 -9.74
CA SER A 183 20.08 2.43 -10.56
C SER A 183 19.78 3.74 -9.84
N GLN A 184 18.73 3.78 -9.01
CA GLN A 184 18.37 4.98 -8.23
C GLN A 184 19.37 5.23 -7.07
N LEU A 185 19.81 4.17 -6.38
CA LEU A 185 20.86 4.27 -5.35
C LEU A 185 22.21 4.71 -5.93
N GLN A 186 22.60 4.20 -7.10
CA GLN A 186 23.85 4.60 -7.76
C GLN A 186 23.85 6.06 -8.24
N GLN A 187 22.68 6.61 -8.59
CA GLN A 187 22.56 8.05 -8.90
C GLN A 187 22.67 8.91 -7.64
N TYR A 188 22.13 8.46 -6.50
CA TYR A 188 22.24 9.18 -5.23
C TYR A 188 23.70 9.30 -4.74
N TYR A 189 24.50 8.24 -4.87
CA TYR A 189 25.93 8.25 -4.49
C TYR A 189 26.87 8.91 -5.50
N LYS A 190 26.41 9.23 -6.71
CA LYS A 190 27.21 10.00 -7.70
C LYS A 190 27.04 11.51 -7.58
N ASN A 191 26.00 11.96 -6.88
CA ASN A 191 25.62 13.36 -6.76
C ASN A 191 25.84 13.93 -5.34
N ASN A 192 26.43 13.14 -4.43
CA ASN A 192 26.91 13.53 -3.10
C ASN A 192 28.36 13.07 -2.93
#